data_AF-A0A3Q8ZJ70-F1
#
_entry.id   AF-A0A3Q8ZJ70-F1
#
_cell.length_a   1.000
_cell.length_b   1.000
_cell.length_c   1.000
_cell.angle_alpha   90.00
_cell.angle_beta   90.00
_cell.angle_gamma   90.00
#
_symmetry.space_group_name_H-M   'P 1'
#
loop_
_entity.id
_entity.type
_entity.pdbx_description
1 polymer ?
#
loop_
_entity_poly.entity_id
_entity_poly.type
_entity_poly.pdbx_seq_one_letter_code
_entity_poly.pdbx_strand_id
1 'polypeptide(L)'
;MTTIVSFTGATAHNRRQASPFRHSRFATAAVSALLWLPRFWKARSELAALAAMSECERRDIGLTAFDVENALTLPVDRDPTEVLAKVVDDRRHRREF
;
A
#
# COMPACT_ATOMS: atom_id res chain seq x y z
N MET A 1 50.96 35.09 44.87
CA MET A 1 50.66 36.51 44.60
C MET A 1 49.66 36.53 43.45
N THR A 2 48.47 37.05 43.74
CA THR A 2 47.19 36.98 43.02
C THR A 2 47.11 37.81 41.73
N THR A 3 46.33 37.31 40.76
CA THR A 3 45.36 37.99 39.82
C THR A 3 45.38 37.30 38.45
N ILE A 4 44.33 37.08 37.64
CA ILE A 4 42.88 37.34 37.64
C ILE A 4 42.26 36.23 36.76
N VAL A 5 41.07 35.76 37.14
CA VAL A 5 40.22 34.86 36.36
C VAL A 5 39.59 35.63 35.21
N SER A 6 39.77 35.19 33.97
CA SER A 6 38.95 35.63 32.82
C SER A 6 37.88 34.59 32.53
N PHE A 7 36.78 34.68 33.28
CA PHE A 7 35.49 34.09 32.91
C PHE A 7 34.66 35.17 32.21
N THR A 8 34.36 34.99 30.93
CA THR A 8 33.08 35.32 30.24
C THR A 8 33.30 35.41 28.73
N GLY A 9 32.46 34.73 27.96
CA GLY A 9 32.42 34.89 26.51
C GLY A 9 31.63 33.83 25.76
N ALA A 10 30.31 33.87 25.90
CA ALA A 10 29.31 33.37 24.96
C ALA A 10 29.31 31.85 24.67
N THR A 11 28.55 31.06 25.44
CA THR A 11 27.18 30.64 25.09
C THR A 11 26.89 30.49 23.58
N ALA A 12 26.64 29.24 23.21
CA ALA A 12 25.61 28.82 22.27
C ALA A 12 25.71 29.30 20.81
N HIS A 13 26.15 28.39 19.94
CA HIS A 13 25.40 28.10 18.72
C HIS A 13 25.62 26.62 18.36
N ASN A 14 25.03 25.70 19.14
CA ASN A 14 23.79 25.05 18.74
C ASN A 14 23.72 24.74 17.23
N ARG A 15 24.31 23.61 16.87
CA ARG A 15 23.76 22.59 15.96
C ARG A 15 22.74 23.16 14.96
N ARG A 16 23.23 23.77 13.87
CA ARG A 16 22.45 23.96 12.64
C ARG A 16 22.26 22.61 11.94
N GLN A 17 21.63 21.64 12.61
CA GLN A 17 20.87 20.63 11.92
C GLN A 17 19.52 21.26 11.68
N ALA A 18 19.45 22.05 10.60
CA ALA A 18 18.21 22.58 10.09
C ALA A 18 17.29 21.38 9.85
N SER A 19 16.31 21.21 10.74
CA SER A 19 15.21 20.27 10.61
C SER A 19 14.59 20.49 9.22
N PRO A 20 14.78 19.57 8.25
CA PRO A 20 14.08 19.71 7.00
C PRO A 20 12.63 19.34 7.27
N PHE A 21 11.75 20.31 7.01
CA PHE A 21 10.40 20.05 6.54
C PHE A 21 9.42 19.36 7.50
N ARG A 22 8.72 20.17 8.30
CA ARG A 22 7.38 19.79 8.81
C ARG A 22 6.34 19.69 7.68
N HIS A 23 6.60 20.31 6.52
CA HIS A 23 5.75 20.25 5.33
C HIS A 23 5.97 18.98 4.46
N SER A 24 7.04 18.20 4.73
CA SER A 24 7.36 17.01 3.93
C SER A 24 6.32 15.92 4.07
N ARG A 25 5.73 15.75 5.26
CA ARG A 25 4.78 14.66 5.52
C ARG A 25 3.52 14.75 4.68
N PHE A 26 3.01 15.96 4.45
CA PHE A 26 1.85 16.17 3.59
C PHE A 26 2.18 15.93 2.12
N ALA A 27 3.35 16.38 1.66
CA ALA A 27 3.81 16.13 0.30
C ALA A 27 4.02 14.63 0.05
N THR A 28 4.65 13.91 0.98
CA THR A 28 4.85 12.46 0.89
C THR A 28 3.52 11.71 0.93
N ALA A 29 2.59 12.09 1.81
CA ALA A 29 1.26 11.48 1.87
C ALA A 29 0.46 11.74 0.58
N ALA A 30 0.52 12.96 0.04
CA ALA A 30 -0.15 13.31 -1.21
C ALA A 30 0.42 12.53 -2.40
N VAL A 31 1.74 12.46 -2.55
CA VAL A 31 2.39 11.66 -3.60
C VAL A 31 2.03 10.18 -3.44
N SER A 32 2.03 9.66 -2.21
CA SER A 32 1.64 8.27 -1.95
C SER A 32 0.18 8.01 -2.32
N ALA A 33 -0.74 8.91 -1.97
CA ALA A 33 -2.15 8.81 -2.33
C ALA A 33 -2.37 8.90 -3.86
N LEU A 34 -1.65 9.80 -4.53
CA LEU A 34 -1.68 9.96 -5.99
C LEU A 34 -1.16 8.72 -6.72
N LEU A 35 -0.15 8.03 -6.18
CA LEU A 35 0.35 6.77 -6.74
C LEU A 35 -0.52 5.57 -6.37
N TRP A 36 -1.20 5.63 -5.23
CA TRP A 36 -2.10 4.56 -4.76
C TRP A 36 -3.42 4.54 -5.54
N LEU A 37 -4.00 5.70 -5.85
CA LEU A 37 -5.24 5.82 -6.61
C LEU A 37 -5.24 5.01 -7.93
N PRO A 38 -4.31 5.21 -8.87
CA PRO A 38 -4.29 4.46 -10.12
C PRO A 38 -4.08 2.96 -9.90
N ARG A 39 -3.31 2.57 -8.86
CA ARG A 39 -3.10 1.17 -8.49
C ARG A 39 -4.39 0.52 -8.00
N PHE A 40 -5.13 1.22 -7.15
CA PHE A 40 -6.46 0.82 -6.68
C PHE A 40 -7.45 0.71 -7.83
N TRP A 41 -7.51 1.72 -8.70
CA TRP A 41 -8.39 1.71 -9.87
C TRP A 41 -8.09 0.56 -10.81
N LYS A 42 -6.81 0.25 -11.06
CA LYS A 42 -6.42 -0.90 -11.86
C LYS A 42 -6.95 -2.21 -11.26
N ALA A 43 -6.63 -2.48 -9.99
CA ALA A 43 -7.10 -3.67 -9.29
C ALA A 43 -8.63 -3.80 -9.31
N ARG A 44 -9.35 -2.68 -9.13
CA ARG A 44 -10.81 -2.66 -9.13
C ARG A 44 -11.41 -2.83 -10.53
N SER A 45 -10.73 -2.34 -11.57
CA SER A 45 -11.12 -2.50 -12.97
C SER A 45 -10.98 -3.96 -13.44
N GLU A 46 -9.91 -4.64 -13.02
CA GLU A 46 -9.72 -6.07 -13.28
C GLU A 46 -10.83 -6.90 -12.63
N LEU A 47 -11.18 -6.55 -11.39
CA LEU A 47 -12.27 -7.22 -10.68
C LEU A 47 -13.65 -6.92 -11.29
N ALA A 48 -13.85 -5.71 -11.82
CA ALA A 48 -15.06 -5.34 -12.56
C ALA A 48 -15.17 -6.09 -13.88
N ALA A 49 -14.05 -6.31 -14.59
CA ALA A 49 -14.00 -7.12 -15.79
C ALA A 49 -14.36 -8.59 -15.50
N LEU A 50 -13.84 -9.15 -14.39
CA LEU A 50 -14.23 -10.49 -13.94
C LEU A 50 -15.72 -10.56 -13.58
N ALA A 51 -16.27 -9.54 -12.91
CA ALA A 51 -17.69 -9.49 -12.57
C ALA A 51 -18.59 -9.37 -13.81
N ALA A 52 -18.10 -8.76 -14.89
CA ALA A 52 -18.81 -8.62 -16.15
C ALA A 52 -18.79 -9.89 -17.02
N MET A 53 -17.87 -10.83 -16.76
CA MET A 53 -17.82 -12.11 -17.47
C MET A 53 -19.02 -12.99 -17.18
N SER A 54 -19.45 -13.76 -18.18
CA SER A 54 -20.50 -14.76 -18.01
C SER A 54 -20.09 -15.83 -16.98
N GLU A 55 -21.07 -16.51 -16.40
CA GLU A 55 -20.80 -17.60 -15.45
C GLU A 55 -19.98 -18.73 -16.09
N CYS A 56 -20.21 -19.02 -17.38
CA CYS A 56 -19.45 -20.04 -18.11
C CYS A 56 -17.97 -19.66 -18.24
N GLU A 57 -17.68 -18.41 -18.64
CA GLU A 57 -16.30 -17.92 -18.77
C GLU A 57 -15.58 -17.88 -17.41
N ARG A 58 -16.25 -17.44 -16.35
CA ARG A 58 -15.69 -17.48 -14.98
C ARG A 58 -15.42 -18.90 -14.52
N ARG A 59 -16.30 -19.84 -14.84
CA ARG A 59 -16.13 -21.24 -14.47
C ARG A 59 -14.99 -21.92 -15.21
N ASP A 60 -14.70 -21.52 -16.44
CA ASP A 60 -13.56 -22.02 -17.21
C ASP A 60 -12.22 -21.66 -16.53
N ILE A 61 -12.11 -20.43 -16.00
CA ILE A 61 -10.96 -20.01 -15.17
C ILE A 61 -11.01 -20.53 -13.73
N GLY A 62 -12.01 -21.34 -13.37
CA GLY A 62 -12.15 -21.94 -12.04
C GLY A 62 -12.67 -21.00 -10.95
N LEU A 63 -13.16 -19.82 -11.32
CA LEU A 63 -13.75 -18.83 -10.41
C LEU A 63 -15.27 -18.94 -10.37
N THR A 64 -15.83 -18.59 -9.21
CA THR A 64 -17.28 -18.47 -9.01
C THR A 64 -17.67 -17.00 -8.79
N ALA A 65 -18.95 -16.67 -8.99
CA ALA A 65 -19.46 -15.33 -8.67
C ALA A 65 -19.14 -14.93 -7.21
N PHE A 66 -19.24 -15.87 -6.29
CA PHE A 66 -18.95 -15.65 -4.88
C PHE A 66 -17.48 -15.30 -4.62
N ASP A 67 -16.53 -15.87 -5.37
CA ASP A 67 -15.11 -15.54 -5.22
C ASP A 67 -14.81 -14.11 -5.62
N VAL A 68 -15.42 -13.67 -6.73
CA VAL A 68 -15.29 -12.30 -7.23
C VAL A 68 -15.92 -11.33 -6.23
N GLU A 69 -17.10 -11.64 -5.71
CA GLU A 69 -17.76 -10.83 -4.67
C GLU A 69 -16.94 -10.77 -3.38
N ASN A 70 -16.40 -11.90 -2.92
CA ASN A 70 -15.54 -11.95 -1.75
C ASN A 70 -14.26 -11.13 -1.96
N ALA A 71 -13.68 -11.15 -3.16
CA ALA A 71 -12.53 -10.32 -3.50
C ALA A 71 -12.84 -8.81 -3.48
N LEU A 72 -14.10 -8.38 -3.63
CA LEU A 72 -14.50 -6.97 -3.46
C LEU A 72 -14.38 -6.50 -2.01
N THR A 73 -14.43 -7.42 -1.06
CA THR A 73 -14.33 -7.13 0.37
C THR A 73 -12.88 -7.06 0.87
N LEU A 74 -11.91 -7.36 0.00
CA LEU A 74 -10.50 -7.37 0.37
C LEU A 74 -10.01 -5.97 0.75
N PRO A 75 -9.05 -5.87 1.70
CA PRO A 75 -8.36 -4.63 1.98
C PRO A 75 -7.70 -4.10 0.71
N VAL A 76 -7.74 -2.78 0.50
CA VAL A 76 -7.23 -2.16 -0.72
C VAL A 76 -5.75 -2.46 -1.01
N ASP A 77 -4.95 -2.69 0.02
CA ASP A 77 -3.52 -2.98 -0.19
C ASP A 77 -3.26 -4.38 -0.79
N ARG A 78 -4.28 -5.23 -0.87
CA ARG A 78 -4.16 -6.59 -1.38
C ARG A 78 -4.55 -6.65 -2.85
N ASP A 79 -3.69 -7.25 -3.66
CA ASP A 79 -3.98 -7.49 -5.07
C ASP A 79 -5.08 -8.58 -5.19
N PRO A 80 -6.26 -8.24 -5.74
CA PRO A 80 -7.37 -9.18 -5.84
C PRO A 80 -7.06 -10.34 -6.79
N THR A 81 -6.23 -10.11 -7.82
CA THR A 81 -5.84 -11.11 -8.80
C THR A 81 -4.98 -12.19 -8.15
N GLU A 82 -4.04 -11.82 -7.29
CA GLU A 82 -3.24 -12.78 -6.52
C GLU A 82 -4.10 -13.65 -5.57
N VAL A 83 -5.08 -13.04 -4.91
CA VAL A 83 -5.96 -13.77 -3.99
C VAL A 83 -6.82 -14.78 -4.76
N LEU A 84 -7.40 -14.35 -5.89
CA LEU A 84 -8.22 -15.23 -6.73
C LEU A 84 -7.39 -16.37 -7.33
N ALA A 85 -6.17 -16.09 -7.78
CA ALA A 85 -5.25 -17.13 -8.27
C ALA A 85 -4.98 -18.18 -7.20
N LYS A 86 -4.75 -17.76 -5.95
CA LYS A 86 -4.55 -18.68 -4.82
C LYS A 86 -5.79 -19.53 -4.53
N VAL A 87 -7.00 -18.95 -4.58
CA VAL A 87 -8.25 -19.70 -4.37
C VAL A 87 -8.43 -20.78 -5.44
N VAL A 88 -8.13 -20.48 -6.70
CA VAL A 88 -8.18 -21.44 -7.80
C VAL A 88 -7.15 -22.56 -7.60
N ASP A 89 -5.93 -22.21 -7.22
CA ASP A 89 -4.86 -23.17 -6.97
C ASP A 89 -5.15 -24.10 -5.79
N ASP A 90 -5.65 -23.56 -4.67
CA ASP A 90 -6.08 -24.34 -3.50
C ASP A 90 -7.20 -25.34 -3.85
N ARG A 91 -8.15 -24.93 -4.71
CA ARG A 91 -9.21 -25.84 -5.19
C ARG A 91 -8.69 -26.90 -6.12
N ARG A 92 -7.74 -26.55 -6.99
CA ARG A 92 -7.13 -27.50 -7.91
C ARG A 92 -6.36 -28.57 -7.14
N HIS A 93 -5.55 -28.18 -6.17
CA HIS A 93 -4.86 -29.11 -5.28
C HIS A 93 -5.85 -30.06 -4.58
N ARG A 94 -6.98 -29.55 -4.05
CA ARG A 94 -8.02 -30.40 -3.44
C ARG A 94 -8.72 -31.39 -4.38
N ARG A 95 -8.57 -31.26 -5.69
CA ARG A 95 -9.12 -32.22 -6.67
C ARG A 95 -8.11 -33.29 -7.05
N GLU A 96 -6.82 -32.99 -6.90
CA GLU A 96 -5.71 -33.88 -7.25
C GLU A 96 -5.35 -34.84 -6.10
N PHE A 97 -5.84 -34.58 -4.88
CA PHE A 97 -5.70 -35.41 -3.67
C PHE A 97 -7.06 -35.83 -3.10
#